data_AF-A0AAV0YA16-F1
#
_entry.id   AF-A0AAV0YA16-F1
#
_cell.length_a   1.000
_cell.length_b   1.000
_cell.length_c   1.000
_cell.angle_alpha   90.00
_cell.angle_beta   90.00
_cell.angle_gamma   90.00
#
_symmetry.space_group_name_H-M   'P 1'
#
loop_
_entity.id
_entity.type
_entity.pdbx_description
1 polymer ?
#
loop_
_entity_poly.entity_id
_entity_poly.type
_entity_poly.pdbx_seq_one_letter_code
_entity_poly.pdbx_strand_id
1 'polypeptide(L)'
;MLMKTDEDKGENTKVIHRHEALSYGFMVKASENVPMELLKEHEIPTKPILYRGSENKTDVARHFVETVTEISLKIEKLLKTNTPIIFTDEQLRTPESSQLCNLCKTNFSHDNHKVVDH
;
A
#
# COMPACT_ATOMS: atom_id res chain seq x y z
N MET A 1 17.93 13.44 18.49
CA MET A 1 18.99 14.36 18.90
C MET A 1 19.59 13.76 20.14
N LEU A 2 20.88 13.97 20.43
CA LEU A 2 21.40 13.67 21.76
C LEU A 2 21.17 14.94 22.60
N MET A 3 20.06 14.98 23.33
CA MET A 3 19.77 16.10 24.22
C MET A 3 20.41 15.82 25.57
N LYS A 4 21.25 16.73 26.06
CA LYS A 4 21.73 16.67 27.44
C LYS A 4 20.54 16.87 28.37
N THR A 5 20.48 16.05 29.40
CA THR A 5 19.49 16.17 30.47
C THR A 5 20.19 15.89 31.79
N ASP A 6 19.52 16.23 32.88
CA ASP A 6 19.97 16.03 34.25
C ASP A 6 18.83 15.45 35.10
N GLU A 7 17.97 14.65 34.47
CA GLU A 7 16.78 14.06 35.10
C GLU A 7 17.18 12.94 36.07
N ASP A 8 16.76 13.04 37.33
CA ASP A 8 16.96 11.99 38.32
C ASP A 8 15.98 10.83 38.10
N LYS A 9 16.52 9.61 38.03
CA LYS A 9 15.81 8.34 37.85
C LYS A 9 15.98 7.48 39.11
N GLY A 10 15.45 7.95 40.23
CA GLY A 10 15.59 7.33 41.56
C GLY A 10 16.73 7.94 42.37
N GLU A 11 17.04 7.37 43.52
CA GLU A 11 17.97 7.99 44.49
C GLU A 11 19.43 8.07 44.01
N ASN A 12 19.86 7.12 43.17
CA ASN A 12 21.28 6.96 42.81
C ASN A 12 21.53 6.94 41.30
N THR A 13 20.58 7.38 40.46
CA THR A 13 20.72 7.32 39.00
C THR A 13 20.25 8.61 38.35
N LYS A 14 21.08 9.14 37.44
CA LYS A 14 20.80 10.37 36.69
C LYS A 14 20.90 10.12 35.18
N VAL A 15 19.89 10.54 34.43
CA VAL A 15 19.90 10.49 32.97
C VAL A 15 20.68 11.70 32.47
N ILE A 16 21.81 11.45 31.82
CA ILE A 16 22.69 12.51 31.28
C ILE A 16 22.37 12.87 29.83
N HIS A 17 21.74 11.95 29.09
CA HIS A 17 21.37 12.15 27.70
C HIS A 17 20.05 11.47 27.35
N ARG A 18 19.22 12.15 26.56
CA ARG A 18 18.03 11.59 25.93
C ARG A 18 18.27 11.45 24.43
N HIS A 19 17.92 10.27 23.91
CA HIS A 19 17.90 10.03 22.47
C HIS A 19 16.50 10.27 21.95
N GLU A 20 16.40 11.19 20.99
CA GLU A 20 15.15 11.43 20.26
C GLU A 20 15.32 11.06 18.80
N ALA A 21 14.27 10.51 18.19
CA ALA A 21 14.26 10.25 16.75
C ALA A 21 14.44 11.58 16.00
N LEU A 22 15.41 11.64 15.09
CA LEU A 22 15.71 12.84 14.29
C LEU A 22 15.17 12.78 12.88
N SER A 23 14.98 11.57 12.37
CA SER A 23 14.56 11.36 11.00
C SER A 23 13.98 9.97 10.86
N TYR A 24 13.20 9.79 9.82
CA TYR A 24 12.83 8.48 9.34
C TYR A 24 12.94 8.45 7.81
N GLY A 25 13.01 7.25 7.29
CA GLY A 25 12.90 6.98 5.86
C GLY A 25 12.15 5.68 5.65
N PHE A 26 11.23 5.67 4.69
CA PHE A 26 10.57 4.44 4.26
C PHE A 26 10.15 4.54 2.80
N MET A 27 9.81 3.41 2.20
CA MET A 27 9.35 3.32 0.82
C MET A 27 8.17 2.37 0.76
N VAL A 28 7.16 2.72 -0.03
CA VAL A 28 6.04 1.83 -0.35
C VAL A 28 6.47 0.98 -1.53
N LYS A 29 6.43 -0.35 -1.37
CA LYS A 29 6.74 -1.30 -2.45
C LYS A 29 5.47 -2.03 -2.85
N ALA A 30 4.90 -1.64 -3.98
CA ALA A 30 3.81 -2.39 -4.60
C ALA A 30 4.35 -3.67 -5.26
N SER A 31 3.49 -4.67 -5.44
CA SER A 31 3.81 -5.82 -6.29
C SER A 31 3.93 -5.39 -7.75
N GLU A 32 4.75 -6.09 -8.54
CA GLU A 32 4.95 -5.81 -9.96
C GLU A 32 3.64 -5.87 -10.78
N ASN A 33 2.65 -6.61 -10.27
CA ASN A 33 1.34 -6.76 -10.91
C ASN A 33 0.40 -5.57 -10.66
N VAL A 34 0.79 -4.59 -9.84
CA VAL A 34 -0.03 -3.39 -9.61
C VAL A 34 0.32 -2.34 -10.67
N PRO A 35 -0.63 -1.93 -11.52
CA PRO A 35 -0.38 -0.91 -12.53
C PRO A 35 0.12 0.41 -11.93
N MET A 36 1.18 0.97 -12.53
CA MET A 36 1.76 2.26 -12.10
C MET A 36 0.75 3.41 -12.16
N GLU A 37 -0.17 3.34 -13.10
CA GLU A 37 -1.21 4.36 -13.30
C GLU A 37 -2.16 4.42 -12.11
N LEU A 38 -2.50 3.28 -11.51
CA LEU A 38 -3.32 3.23 -10.30
C LEU A 38 -2.57 3.80 -9.08
N LEU A 39 -1.27 3.52 -8.96
CA LEU A 39 -0.46 4.12 -7.88
C LEU A 39 -0.40 5.64 -8.01
N LYS A 40 -0.28 6.15 -9.24
CA LYS A 40 -0.27 7.58 -9.53
C LYS A 40 -1.63 8.23 -9.26
N GLU A 41 -2.72 7.60 -9.69
CA GLU A 41 -4.09 8.07 -9.47
C GLU A 41 -4.41 8.22 -7.99
N HIS A 42 -3.99 7.26 -7.16
CA HIS A 42 -4.21 7.28 -5.72
C HIS A 42 -3.12 8.02 -4.93
N GLU A 43 -2.20 8.72 -5.62
CA GLU A 43 -1.10 9.48 -5.03
C GLU A 43 -0.21 8.63 -4.09
N ILE A 44 -0.07 7.35 -4.40
CA ILE A 44 0.77 6.43 -3.64
C ILE A 44 2.23 6.66 -4.07
N PRO A 45 3.13 6.98 -3.11
CA PRO A 45 4.51 7.32 -3.43
C PRO A 45 5.28 6.10 -3.92
N THR A 46 5.97 6.24 -5.05
CA THR A 46 6.85 5.22 -5.62
C THR A 46 8.33 5.47 -5.32
N LYS A 47 8.65 6.65 -4.78
CA LYS A 47 9.99 7.04 -4.32
C LYS A 47 10.07 6.93 -2.80
N PRO A 48 11.28 6.75 -2.23
CA PRO A 48 11.47 6.81 -0.79
C PRO A 48 10.99 8.14 -0.21
N ILE A 49 10.26 8.07 0.89
CA ILE A 49 9.91 9.22 1.73
C ILE A 49 11.00 9.36 2.77
N LEU A 50 11.60 10.55 2.83
CA LEU A 50 12.61 10.91 3.81
C LEU A 50 12.10 12.13 4.59
N TYR A 51 12.10 12.03 5.91
CA TYR A 51 11.75 13.13 6.78
C TYR A 51 12.87 13.35 7.79
N ARG A 52 13.28 14.61 7.93
CA ARG A 52 14.21 15.05 8.97
C ARG A 52 13.49 16.07 9.83
N GLY A 53 13.43 15.78 11.12
CA GLY A 53 12.97 16.74 12.12
C GLY A 53 13.90 17.96 12.16
N SER A 54 13.41 19.02 12.78
CA SER A 54 14.16 20.25 13.02
C SER A 54 13.93 20.71 14.46
N GLU A 55 14.60 21.77 14.89
CA GLU A 55 14.44 22.35 16.23
C GLU A 55 12.97 22.70 16.54
N ASN A 56 12.19 23.04 15.51
CA ASN A 56 10.76 23.37 15.62
C ASN A 56 9.82 22.19 15.33
N LYS A 57 10.35 21.01 15.00
CA LYS A 57 9.59 19.79 14.65
C LYS A 57 10.22 18.58 15.31
N THR A 58 10.09 18.53 16.63
CA THR A 58 10.77 17.57 17.51
C THR A 58 10.10 16.20 17.56
N ASP A 59 8.79 16.11 17.33
CA ASP A 59 8.06 14.83 17.40
C ASP A 59 8.08 14.08 16.06
N VAL A 60 9.26 13.56 15.71
CA VAL A 60 9.49 12.77 14.50
C VAL A 60 8.71 11.45 14.52
N ALA A 61 8.50 10.87 15.70
CA ALA A 61 7.80 9.59 15.85
C ALA A 61 6.31 9.74 15.54
N ARG A 62 5.65 10.80 16.05
CA ARG A 62 4.26 11.10 15.70
C ARG A 62 4.11 11.37 14.20
N HIS A 63 4.98 12.20 13.62
CA HIS A 63 4.93 12.51 12.19
C HIS A 63 5.09 11.25 11.32
N PHE A 64 5.92 10.29 11.75
CA PHE A 64 6.04 9.01 11.07
C PHE A 64 4.70 8.25 11.06
N VAL A 65 4.05 8.12 12.21
CA VAL A 65 2.76 7.41 12.33
C VAL A 65 1.67 8.09 11.51
N GLU A 66 1.59 9.42 11.54
CA GLU A 66 0.66 10.21 10.73
C GLU A 66 0.88 9.95 9.24
N THR A 67 2.13 9.99 8.78
CA THR A 67 2.48 9.78 7.36
C THR A 67 2.13 8.35 6.91
N VAL A 68 2.45 7.34 7.72
CA VAL A 68 2.12 5.94 7.41
C VAL A 68 0.61 5.73 7.37
N THR A 69 -0.13 6.37 8.27
CA THR A 69 -1.60 6.31 8.31
C THR A 69 -2.20 6.94 7.05
N GLU A 70 -1.73 8.10 6.63
CA GLU A 70 -2.19 8.77 5.40
C GLU A 70 -1.99 7.87 4.17
N ILE A 71 -0.81 7.26 4.04
CA ILE A 71 -0.51 6.34 2.94
C ILE A 71 -1.38 5.10 3.00
N SER A 72 -1.64 4.57 4.20
CA SER A 72 -2.51 3.41 4.39
C SER A 72 -3.93 3.71 3.90
N LEU A 73 -4.45 4.91 4.13
CA LEU A 73 -5.75 5.34 3.59
C LEU A 73 -5.74 5.47 2.06
N LYS A 74 -4.62 5.87 1.46
CA LYS A 74 -4.46 5.90 -0.01
C LYS A 74 -4.47 4.47 -0.59
N ILE A 75 -3.78 3.54 0.07
CA ILE A 75 -3.79 2.11 -0.30
C ILE A 75 -5.19 1.51 -0.11
N GLU A 76 -5.90 1.85 0.97
CA GLU A 76 -7.27 1.41 1.19
C GLU A 76 -8.20 1.87 0.06
N LYS A 77 -8.08 3.12 -0.38
CA LYS A 77 -8.84 3.64 -1.52
C LYS A 77 -8.54 2.86 -2.79
N LEU A 78 -7.26 2.59 -3.08
CA LEU A 78 -6.86 1.75 -4.21
C LEU A 78 -7.49 0.36 -4.15
N LEU A 79 -7.47 -0.29 -2.98
CA LEU A 79 -8.05 -1.63 -2.81
C LEU A 79 -9.57 -1.66 -2.98
N LYS A 80 -10.24 -0.52 -2.83
CA LYS A 80 -11.69 -0.36 -3.06
C LYS A 80 -12.02 0.08 -4.49
N THR A 81 -11.01 0.31 -5.34
CA THR A 81 -11.22 0.70 -6.73
C THR A 81 -11.68 -0.50 -7.55
N ASN A 82 -12.89 -0.42 -8.08
CA ASN A 82 -13.41 -1.37 -9.04
C ASN A 82 -13.15 -0.84 -10.45
N THR A 83 -12.23 -1.47 -11.18
CA THR A 83 -12.03 -1.18 -12.60
C THR A 83 -12.94 -2.08 -13.43
N PRO A 84 -13.76 -1.54 -14.36
CA PRO A 84 -14.58 -2.38 -15.22
C PRO A 84 -13.71 -3.30 -16.06
N ILE A 85 -14.11 -4.56 -16.17
CA ILE A 85 -13.47 -5.53 -17.06
C ILE A 85 -13.95 -5.19 -18.47
N ILE A 86 -13.09 -4.58 -19.28
CA ILE A 86 -13.37 -4.25 -20.68
C ILE A 86 -12.73 -5.33 -21.53
N PHE A 87 -13.55 -6.17 -22.16
CA PHE A 87 -13.09 -7.16 -23.13
C PHE A 87 -12.96 -6.53 -24.51
N THR A 88 -11.88 -6.82 -25.22
CA THR A 88 -11.79 -6.54 -26.65
C THR A 88 -12.54 -7.61 -27.45
N ASP A 89 -13.01 -7.28 -28.66
CA ASP A 89 -13.66 -8.25 -29.56
C ASP A 89 -12.80 -9.51 -29.76
N GLU A 90 -11.48 -9.34 -29.82
CA GLU A 90 -10.54 -10.43 -30.00
C GLU A 90 -10.46 -11.35 -28.76
N GLN A 91 -10.55 -10.77 -27.56
CA GLN A 91 -10.62 -11.53 -26.31
C GLN A 91 -11.95 -12.28 -26.16
N LEU A 92 -13.05 -11.77 -26.72
CA LEU A 92 -14.37 -12.40 -26.68
C LEU A 92 -14.50 -13.59 -27.65
N ARG A 93 -13.74 -13.62 -28.76
CA ARG A 93 -13.79 -14.72 -29.74
C ARG A 93 -13.50 -16.09 -29.14
N THR A 94 -12.53 -16.18 -28.23
CA THR A 94 -12.11 -17.46 -27.64
C THR A 94 -13.19 -18.05 -26.72
N PRO A 95 -13.73 -17.29 -25.75
CA PRO A 95 -14.95 -17.68 -25.03
C PRO A 95 -16.08 -18.03 -25.99
N GLU A 96 -16.45 -17.15 -26.93
CA GLU A 96 -17.59 -17.31 -27.85
C GLU A 96 -17.53 -18.54 -28.75
N SER A 97 -16.33 -18.97 -29.16
CA SER A 97 -16.13 -20.17 -29.96
C SER A 97 -15.99 -21.46 -29.14
N SER A 98 -15.73 -21.36 -27.83
CA SER A 98 -15.57 -22.55 -26.99
C SER A 98 -16.89 -23.32 -26.82
N GLN A 99 -16.83 -24.64 -26.95
CA GLN A 99 -17.96 -25.56 -26.65
C GLN A 99 -17.85 -26.18 -25.25
N LEU A 100 -16.70 -26.01 -24.60
CA LEU A 100 -16.37 -26.60 -23.31
C LEU A 100 -16.06 -25.50 -22.28
N CYS A 101 -16.45 -25.75 -21.03
CA CYS A 101 -16.03 -24.92 -19.91
C CYS A 101 -14.52 -25.08 -19.68
N ASN A 102 -13.80 -23.96 -19.57
CA ASN A 102 -12.34 -23.96 -19.38
C ASN A 102 -11.92 -24.52 -18.02
N LEU A 103 -12.75 -24.38 -16.98
CA LEU A 103 -12.52 -24.99 -15.66
C LEU A 103 -12.97 -26.45 -15.62
N CYS A 104 -14.24 -26.70 -15.92
CA CYS A 104 -14.87 -28.01 -15.71
C CYS A 104 -14.51 -29.04 -16.80
N LYS A 105 -14.01 -28.58 -17.95
CA LYS A 105 -13.71 -29.41 -19.14
C LYS A 105 -14.92 -30.20 -19.67
N THR A 106 -16.13 -29.77 -19.36
CA THR A 106 -17.41 -30.35 -19.80
C THR A 106 -18.14 -29.42 -20.76
N ASN A 107 -19.08 -29.97 -21.54
CA ASN A 107 -19.97 -29.17 -22.38
C ASN A 107 -20.82 -28.23 -21.54
N PHE A 108 -21.15 -27.07 -22.10
CA PHE A 108 -22.15 -26.17 -21.53
C PHE A 108 -23.53 -26.82 -21.54
N SER A 109 -24.31 -26.58 -20.50
CA SER A 109 -25.66 -27.13 -20.33
C SER A 109 -26.59 -26.05 -19.78
N HIS A 110 -27.87 -26.38 -19.61
CA HIS A 110 -28.83 -25.46 -18.98
C HIS A 110 -28.44 -25.10 -17.53
N ASP A 111 -27.72 -25.98 -16.83
CA ASP A 111 -27.26 -25.70 -15.46
C ASP A 111 -25.83 -25.12 -15.44
N ASN A 112 -25.09 -25.23 -16.56
CA ASN A 112 -23.73 -24.74 -16.75
C ASN A 112 -23.68 -23.84 -17.98
N HIS A 113 -24.22 -22.63 -17.81
CA HIS A 113 -24.30 -21.63 -18.86
C HIS A 113 -22.91 -21.16 -19.30
N LYS A 114 -22.81 -20.80 -20.56
CA LYS A 114 -21.61 -20.22 -21.12
C LYS A 114 -21.42 -18.80 -20.58
N VAL A 115 -20.31 -18.58 -19.91
CA VAL A 115 -19.88 -17.29 -19.36
C VAL A 115 -18.43 -17.03 -19.75
N VAL A 116 -18.04 -15.76 -19.82
CA VAL A 116 -16.67 -15.36 -20.22
C VAL A 116 -15.64 -15.79 -19.18
N ASP A 117 -16.01 -15.75 -17.91
CA ASP A 117 -15.30 -16.34 -16.77
C ASP A 117 -16.33 -17.09 -15.91
N HIS A 118 -16.04 -18.34 -15.53
CA HIS A 118 -16.87 -19.19 -14.67
C HIS A 118 -16.24 -19.31 -13.29
#